data_AF-A0A957C057-F1
#
_entry.id   AF-A0A957C057-F1
#
_cell.length_a   1.000
_cell.length_b   1.000
_cell.length_c   1.000
_cell.angle_alpha   90.00
_cell.angle_beta   90.00
_cell.angle_gamma   90.00
#
_symmetry.space_group_name_H-M   'P 1'
#
loop_
_entity.id
_entity.type
_entity.pdbx_description
1 polymer ?
#
loop_
_entity_poly.entity_id
_entity_poly.type
_entity_poly.pdbx_seq_one_letter_code
_entity_poly.pdbx_strand_id
1 'polypeptide(L)'
;MRTSEKISTNHHPIVLVVSLVAGLGFILMASSLGIGVIQGSSADANAIGLLFAAGLLLLILGGAGWLAIVQPYKHFDDINEPQYTGHHHEEHHDDHAEDTEAAHG
;
A
#
# COMPACT_ATOMS: atom_id res chain seq x y z
N MET A 1 13.11 -0.16 -32.39
CA MET A 1 12.77 -1.35 -31.58
C MET A 1 12.33 -0.83 -30.22
N ARG A 2 11.02 -0.83 -29.89
CA ARG A 2 10.52 -0.32 -28.60
C ARG A 2 10.70 -1.42 -27.56
N THR A 3 11.56 -1.19 -26.58
CA THR A 3 11.67 -2.05 -25.40
C THR A 3 10.40 -1.88 -24.59
N SER A 4 9.53 -2.87 -24.63
CA SER A 4 8.35 -2.96 -23.76
C SER A 4 8.86 -3.07 -22.33
N GLU A 5 8.80 -1.98 -21.59
CA GLU A 5 9.06 -1.93 -20.16
C GLU A 5 8.07 -2.89 -19.48
N LYS A 6 8.58 -4.01 -18.98
CA LYS A 6 7.77 -4.92 -18.18
C LYS A 6 7.49 -4.20 -16.87
N ILE A 7 6.25 -3.78 -16.66
CA ILE A 7 5.76 -3.41 -15.33
C ILE A 7 5.96 -4.64 -14.45
N SER A 8 7.07 -4.66 -13.70
CA SER A 8 7.36 -5.71 -12.73
C SER A 8 6.46 -5.46 -11.53
N THR A 9 5.22 -5.95 -11.59
CA THR A 9 4.33 -5.93 -10.43
C THR A 9 4.87 -6.98 -9.45
N ASN A 10 5.84 -6.56 -8.63
CA ASN A 10 6.38 -7.34 -7.52
C ASN A 10 5.30 -7.43 -6.44
N HIS A 11 4.30 -8.27 -6.67
CA HIS A 11 3.31 -8.62 -5.67
C HIS A 11 4.04 -9.41 -4.60
N HIS A 12 4.34 -8.78 -3.46
CA HIS A 12 4.83 -9.49 -2.30
C HIS A 12 3.69 -10.38 -1.77
N PRO A 13 3.73 -11.72 -1.99
CA PRO A 13 2.62 -12.59 -1.60
C PRO A 13 2.38 -12.52 -0.08
N ILE A 14 3.41 -12.19 0.68
CA ILE A 14 3.33 -11.99 2.12
C ILE A 14 2.46 -10.78 2.51
N VAL A 15 2.46 -9.70 1.72
CA VAL A 15 1.57 -8.53 1.96
C VAL A 15 0.11 -8.93 1.79
N LEU A 16 -0.18 -9.77 0.80
CA LEU A 16 -1.52 -10.32 0.58
C LEU A 16 -1.95 -11.17 1.79
N VAL A 17 -1.09 -12.08 2.26
CA VAL A 17 -1.39 -12.94 3.40
C VAL A 17 -1.66 -12.14 4.67
N VAL A 18 -0.81 -11.17 5.03
CA VAL A 18 -1.02 -10.35 6.25
C VAL A 18 -2.28 -9.48 6.14
N SER A 19 -2.59 -8.98 4.93
CA SER A 19 -3.81 -8.22 4.69
C SER A 19 -5.06 -9.09 4.78
N LEU A 20 -5.00 -10.33 4.30
CA LEU A 20 -6.09 -11.30 4.42
C LEU A 20 -6.33 -11.68 5.89
N VAL A 21 -5.26 -11.87 6.66
CA VAL A 21 -5.35 -12.12 8.12
C VAL A 21 -6.01 -10.93 8.83
N ALA A 22 -5.59 -9.70 8.50
CA ALA A 22 -6.20 -8.49 9.06
C ALA A 22 -7.70 -8.37 8.72
N GLY A 23 -8.05 -8.56 7.44
CA GLY A 23 -9.43 -8.53 6.97
C GLY A 23 -10.30 -9.61 7.60
N LEU A 24 -9.78 -10.83 7.74
CA LEU A 24 -10.48 -11.92 8.43
C LEU A 24 -10.75 -11.59 9.90
N GLY A 25 -9.77 -11.02 10.60
CA GLY A 25 -9.93 -10.56 11.97
C GLY A 25 -11.08 -9.56 12.12
N PHE A 26 -11.15 -8.59 11.21
CA PHE A 26 -12.24 -7.62 11.17
C PHE A 26 -13.62 -8.26 10.89
N ILE A 27 -13.70 -9.18 9.92
CA ILE A 27 -14.95 -9.89 9.59
C ILE A 27 -15.45 -10.69 10.80
N LEU A 28 -14.55 -11.34 11.54
CA LEU A 28 -14.90 -12.07 12.76
C LEU A 28 -15.45 -11.16 13.84
N MET A 29 -14.84 -9.97 14.05
CA MET A 29 -15.35 -8.98 15.00
C MET A 29 -16.72 -8.45 14.60
N ALA A 30 -16.93 -8.12 13.32
CA ALA A 30 -18.23 -7.66 12.84
C ALA A 30 -19.30 -8.74 13.00
N SER A 31 -18.96 -9.99 12.68
CA SER A 31 -19.86 -11.13 12.80
C SER A 31 -20.21 -11.46 14.25
N SER A 32 -19.23 -11.40 15.17
CA SER A 32 -19.49 -11.66 16.60
C SER A 32 -20.46 -10.64 17.19
N LEU A 33 -20.31 -9.37 16.83
CA LEU A 33 -21.21 -8.31 17.27
C LEU A 33 -22.61 -8.48 16.67
N GLY A 34 -22.70 -8.83 15.38
CA GLY A 34 -23.98 -9.13 14.73
C GLY A 34 -24.74 -10.27 15.40
N ILE A 35 -24.03 -11.36 15.74
CA ILE A 35 -24.61 -12.50 16.48
C ILE A 35 -25.12 -12.06 17.85
N GLY A 36 -24.35 -11.26 18.58
CA GLY A 36 -24.75 -10.74 19.89
C GLY A 36 -26.02 -9.88 19.83
N VAL A 37 -26.15 -9.03 18.81
CA VAL A 37 -27.35 -8.21 18.61
C VAL A 37 -28.57 -9.06 18.26
N ILE A 38 -28.42 -10.07 17.39
CA ILE A 38 -29.54 -10.93 16.96
C ILE A 38 -30.03 -11.83 18.10
N GLN A 39 -29.12 -12.41 18.89
CA GLN A 39 -29.48 -13.35 19.96
C GLN A 39 -29.87 -12.65 21.27
N GLY A 40 -29.46 -11.40 21.49
CA GLY A 40 -29.84 -10.60 22.66
C GLY A 40 -29.55 -11.31 23.98
N SER A 41 -30.58 -11.50 24.81
CA SER A 41 -30.46 -12.14 26.13
C SER A 41 -30.15 -13.65 26.10
N SER A 42 -30.34 -14.30 24.94
CA SER A 42 -30.00 -15.72 24.77
C SER A 42 -28.56 -15.93 24.32
N ALA A 43 -27.82 -14.84 24.08
CA ALA A 43 -26.46 -14.90 23.55
C ALA A 43 -25.45 -15.31 24.63
N ASP A 44 -24.56 -16.25 24.30
CA ASP A 44 -23.42 -16.59 25.16
C ASP A 44 -22.36 -15.47 25.08
N ALA A 45 -22.33 -14.65 26.13
CA ALA A 45 -21.41 -13.54 26.24
C ALA A 45 -19.92 -13.98 26.24
N ASN A 46 -19.60 -15.15 26.79
CA ASN A 46 -18.23 -15.66 26.79
C ASN A 46 -17.81 -16.07 25.39
N ALA A 47 -18.67 -16.79 24.66
CA ALA A 47 -18.40 -17.20 23.29
C ALA A 47 -18.23 -15.99 22.37
N ILE A 48 -19.09 -14.97 22.49
CA ILE A 48 -19.00 -13.73 21.70
C ILE A 48 -17.73 -12.95 22.05
N GLY A 49 -17.44 -12.79 23.35
CA GLY A 49 -16.24 -12.09 23.82
C GLY A 49 -14.97 -12.76 23.32
N LEU A 50 -14.91 -14.10 23.34
CA LEU A 50 -13.79 -14.85 22.82
C LEU A 50 -13.65 -14.72 21.30
N LEU A 51 -14.75 -14.79 20.55
CA LEU A 51 -14.72 -14.64 19.09
C LEU A 51 -14.25 -13.23 18.68
N PHE A 52 -14.74 -12.21 19.38
CA PHE A 52 -14.34 -10.83 19.17
C PHE A 52 -12.85 -10.61 19.50
N ALA A 53 -12.39 -11.13 20.64
CA ALA A 53 -10.99 -11.02 21.05
C ALA A 53 -10.05 -11.75 20.07
N ALA A 54 -10.45 -12.92 19.57
CA ALA A 54 -9.71 -13.64 18.54
C ALA A 54 -9.63 -12.82 17.23
N GLY A 55 -10.75 -12.22 16.80
CA GLY A 55 -10.76 -11.32 15.64
C GLY A 55 -9.86 -10.09 15.83
N LEU A 56 -9.88 -9.48 17.02
CA LEU A 56 -9.00 -8.36 17.37
C LEU A 56 -7.53 -8.76 17.33
N LEU A 57 -7.18 -9.92 17.85
CA LEU A 57 -5.80 -10.43 17.83
C LEU A 57 -5.32 -10.65 16.39
N LEU A 58 -6.15 -11.23 15.52
CA LEU A 58 -5.84 -11.40 14.10
C LEU A 58 -5.68 -10.04 13.39
N LEU A 59 -6.53 -9.07 13.69
CA LEU A 59 -6.43 -7.71 13.16
C LEU A 59 -5.13 -7.04 13.57
N ILE A 60 -4.74 -7.15 14.85
CA ILE A 60 -3.48 -6.61 15.37
C ILE A 60 -2.28 -7.29 14.70
N LEU A 61 -2.26 -8.61 14.62
CA LEU A 61 -1.14 -9.34 14.00
C LEU A 61 -1.03 -9.04 12.50
N GLY A 62 -2.14 -9.03 11.77
CA GLY A 62 -2.16 -8.69 10.35
C GLY A 62 -1.76 -7.24 10.10
N GLY A 63 -2.29 -6.29 10.88
CA GLY A 63 -1.96 -4.87 10.78
C GLY A 63 -0.51 -4.55 11.18
N ALA A 64 -0.01 -5.12 12.28
CA ALA A 64 1.37 -4.97 12.70
C ALA A 64 2.34 -5.63 11.70
N GLY A 65 1.99 -6.82 11.19
CA GLY A 65 2.75 -7.49 10.13
C GLY A 65 2.81 -6.66 8.86
N TRP A 66 1.69 -6.07 8.45
CA TRP A 66 1.65 -5.15 7.31
C TRP A 66 2.53 -3.92 7.52
N LEU A 67 2.44 -3.26 8.68
CA LEU A 67 3.29 -2.10 9.02
C LEU A 67 4.78 -2.48 9.03
N ALA A 68 5.13 -3.65 9.54
CA ALA A 68 6.51 -4.13 9.59
C ALA A 68 7.08 -4.48 8.21
N ILE A 69 6.24 -4.86 7.24
CA ILE A 69 6.67 -5.21 5.87
C ILE A 69 6.70 -3.98 4.98
N VAL A 70 5.60 -3.21 4.94
CA VAL A 70 5.47 -2.03 4.06
C VAL A 70 6.27 -0.85 4.60
N GLN A 71 6.43 -0.76 5.92
CA GLN A 71 7.21 0.28 6.60
C GLN A 71 6.96 1.69 6.04
N PRO A 72 5.69 2.13 5.92
CA PRO A 72 5.38 3.37 5.20
C PRO A 72 6.10 4.57 5.82
N TYR A 73 6.32 4.55 7.15
CA TYR A 73 7.10 5.51 7.93
C TYR A 73 8.56 5.73 7.48
N LYS A 74 9.13 4.84 6.65
CA LYS A 74 10.48 5.03 6.11
C LYS A 74 10.52 5.84 4.81
N HIS A 75 9.38 6.03 4.15
CA HIS A 75 9.30 6.69 2.85
C HIS A 75 8.40 7.93 2.88
N PHE A 76 7.89 8.30 4.06
CA PHE A 76 7.32 9.63 4.25
C PHE A 76 8.44 10.66 4.23
N ASP A 77 8.66 11.15 3.00
CA ASP A 77 9.14 12.46 2.56
C ASP A 77 9.90 13.28 3.60
N ASP A 78 11.21 13.41 3.38
CA ASP A 78 11.98 14.51 3.97
C ASP A 78 11.31 15.81 3.53
N ILE A 79 10.62 16.50 4.45
CA ILE A 79 9.92 17.75 4.15
C ILE A 79 10.87 18.85 3.61
N ASN A 80 12.19 18.65 3.75
CA ASN A 80 13.21 19.55 3.24
C ASN A 80 13.66 19.22 1.81
N GLU A 81 13.29 18.05 1.27
CA GLU A 81 13.48 17.75 -0.15
C GLU A 81 12.19 18.08 -0.92
N PRO A 82 12.19 19.13 -1.76
CA PRO A 82 11.03 19.43 -2.58
C PRO A 82 10.83 18.29 -3.59
N GLN A 83 9.69 17.60 -3.50
CA GLN A 83 9.29 16.66 -4.55
C GLN A 83 9.18 17.44 -5.87
N TYR A 84 10.08 17.12 -6.82
CA TYR A 84 10.08 17.73 -8.14
C TYR A 84 8.71 17.52 -8.81
N THR A 85 7.91 18.59 -8.82
CA THR A 85 6.57 18.65 -9.40
C THR A 85 6.63 19.29 -10.79
N GLY A 86 7.66 18.93 -11.56
CA GLY A 86 7.93 19.52 -12.85
C GLY A 86 6.76 19.37 -13.83
N HIS A 87 6.02 20.45 -14.02
CA HIS A 87 5.36 20.71 -15.29
C HIS A 87 6.48 20.97 -16.31
N HIS A 88 6.70 20.03 -17.22
CA HIS A 88 7.49 20.28 -18.42
C HIS A 88 6.84 21.44 -19.18
N HIS A 89 7.36 22.65 -19.00
CA HIS A 89 7.31 23.65 -20.05
C HIS A 89 8.30 23.17 -21.09
N GLU A 90 7.80 22.69 -22.22
CA GLU A 90 8.60 22.57 -23.43
C GLU A 90 9.04 23.99 -23.82
N GLU A 91 10.19 24.42 -23.30
CA GLU A 91 10.89 25.57 -23.85
C GLU A 91 11.43 25.14 -25.21
N HIS A 92 10.76 25.60 -26.26
CA HIS A 92 11.34 25.72 -27.60
C HIS A 92 12.62 26.56 -27.52
N HIS A 93 13.78 25.91 -27.39
CA HIS A 93 15.07 26.49 -27.70
C HIS A 93 15.37 26.21 -29.18
N ASP A 94 14.83 27.07 -30.05
CA ASP A 94 15.44 27.34 -31.35
C ASP A 94 16.59 28.29 -31.09
N ASP A 95 17.82 27.79 -31.01
CA ASP A 95 19.00 28.66 -31.00
C ASP A 95 20.24 27.94 -31.57
N HIS A 96 20.79 28.61 -32.59
CA HIS A 96 22.17 28.55 -33.10
C HIS A 96 22.62 27.40 -34.02
N ALA A 97 22.31 27.61 -35.32
CA ALA A 97 23.30 27.37 -36.36
C ALA A 97 24.43 28.42 -36.24
N GLU A 98 25.65 27.98 -35.99
CA GLU A 98 26.83 28.30 -36.81
C GLU A 98 28.08 27.54 -36.34
N ASP A 99 28.75 26.96 -37.34
CA ASP A 99 30.18 26.70 -37.49
C ASP A 99 30.92 25.63 -36.66
N THR A 100 31.21 24.50 -37.32
CA THR A 100 32.58 23.92 -37.30
C THR A 100 32.94 23.33 -38.66
N GLU A 101 33.99 23.92 -39.26
CA GLU A 101 34.70 23.48 -40.46
C GLU A 101 35.39 22.10 -40.31
N ALA A 102 35.62 21.50 -41.48
CA ALA A 102 36.70 20.55 -41.85
C ALA A 102 36.60 19.09 -41.38
N ALA A 103 36.26 18.17 -42.31
CA ALA A 103 37.27 17.33 -42.98
C ALA A 103 36.64 16.26 -43.91
N HIS A 104 37.34 15.98 -45.02
CA HIS A 104 37.26 14.83 -45.94
C HIS A 104 36.35 14.93 -47.18
N GLY A 105 37.01 14.98 -48.35
CA GLY A 105 36.49 14.45 -49.62
C GLY A 105 36.81 15.27 -50.85
#